data_AF-A0A644WW11-F1
#
_entry.id   AF-A0A644WW11-F1
#
_cell.length_a   1.000
_cell.length_b   1.000
_cell.length_c   1.000
_cell.angle_alpha   90.00
_cell.angle_beta   90.00
_cell.angle_gamma   90.00
#
_symmetry.space_group_name_H-M   'P 1'
#
loop_
_entity.id
_entity.type
_entity.pdbx_description
1 polymer ?
#
loop_
_entity_poly.entity_id
_entity_poly.type
_entity_poly.pdbx_seq_one_letter_code
_entity_poly.pdbx_strand_id
1 'polypeptide(L)'
;MLIASQLKKTNISEYLLYMWQIEDLIRALQFDMDRINNTVISRFEFKEGAGRKVVVDWYESLIEMMRMEQVMEKGHLQINKNVISELDELHVLLLKSGQVPAYNAKYIHVLPLINQFRRKAETGLSDIELCFNFQYGILMLRLQKSVITPETEKTREEISKFMVLLAKNYHAWKNGELDLQ
;
A
#
# COMPACT_ATOMS: atom_id res chain seq x y z
N MET A 1 -1.38 -4.56 17.38
CA MET A 1 -0.41 -4.98 16.35
C MET A 1 -0.81 -6.31 15.68
N LEU A 2 -2.06 -6.42 15.21
CA LEU A 2 -2.56 -7.62 14.52
C LEU A 2 -2.76 -7.36 13.02
N ILE A 3 -3.29 -6.19 12.64
CA ILE A 3 -3.68 -5.90 11.26
C ILE A 3 -2.47 -5.74 10.33
N ALA A 4 -1.55 -4.80 10.57
CA ALA A 4 -0.41 -4.58 9.68
C ALA A 4 0.45 -5.84 9.50
N SER A 5 0.79 -6.51 10.60
CA SER A 5 1.59 -7.73 10.57
C SER A 5 0.87 -8.90 9.90
N GLN A 6 -0.46 -9.01 10.06
CA GLN A 6 -1.26 -10.00 9.35
C GLN A 6 -1.33 -9.68 7.86
N LEU A 7 -1.67 -8.43 7.49
CA LEU A 7 -1.71 -7.98 6.10
C LEU A 7 -0.38 -8.21 5.41
N LYS A 8 0.76 -7.90 6.05
CA LYS A 8 2.07 -8.13 5.44
C LYS A 8 2.30 -9.62 5.08
N LYS A 9 1.70 -10.54 5.83
CA LYS A 9 1.76 -11.98 5.57
C LYS A 9 0.72 -12.47 4.57
N THR A 10 -0.47 -11.86 4.54
CA THR A 10 -1.61 -12.37 3.77
C THR A 10 -1.84 -11.63 2.46
N ASN A 11 -1.62 -10.32 2.44
CA ASN A 11 -1.82 -9.46 1.28
C ASN A 11 -0.90 -8.23 1.37
N ILE A 12 0.26 -8.34 0.71
CA ILE A 12 1.27 -7.27 0.69
C ILE A 12 0.76 -5.94 0.11
N SER A 13 -0.20 -5.97 -0.83
CA SER A 13 -0.79 -4.76 -1.40
C SER A 13 -1.70 -4.04 -0.41
N GLU A 14 -2.55 -4.78 0.30
CA GLU A 14 -3.38 -4.19 1.36
C GLU A 14 -2.54 -3.67 2.51
N TYR A 15 -1.46 -4.37 2.88
CA TYR A 15 -0.50 -3.89 3.86
C TYR A 15 0.03 -2.52 3.48
N LEU A 16 0.50 -2.35 2.24
CA LEU A 16 1.12 -1.10 1.83
C LEU A 16 0.12 0.05 1.81
N LEU A 17 -1.08 -0.15 1.25
CA LEU A 17 -2.15 0.85 1.26
C LEU A 17 -2.55 1.22 2.70
N TYR A 18 -2.66 0.24 3.58
CA TYR A 18 -2.94 0.46 5.00
C TYR A 18 -1.84 1.30 5.65
N MET A 19 -0.57 1.01 5.39
CA MET A 19 0.53 1.77 5.96
C MET A 19 0.54 3.23 5.49
N TRP A 20 0.23 3.50 4.21
CA TRP A 20 0.09 4.87 3.70
C TRP A 20 -1.05 5.62 4.38
N GLN A 21 -2.20 4.96 4.61
CA GLN A 21 -3.30 5.55 5.39
C GLN A 21 -2.86 5.92 6.81
N ILE A 22 -2.04 5.09 7.43
CA ILE A 22 -1.55 5.31 8.79
C ILE A 22 -0.58 6.51 8.83
N GLU A 23 0.32 6.63 7.86
CA GLU A 23 1.19 7.80 7.76
C GLU A 23 0.37 9.10 7.61
N ASP A 24 -0.63 9.11 6.73
CA ASP A 24 -1.47 10.30 6.53
C ASP A 24 -2.37 10.59 7.74
N LEU A 25 -2.84 9.56 8.44
CA LEU A 25 -3.57 9.72 9.69
C LEU A 25 -2.68 10.35 10.77
N ILE A 26 -1.43 9.91 10.89
CA ILE A 26 -0.45 10.49 11.82
C ILE A 26 -0.20 11.97 11.47
N ARG A 27 -0.03 12.29 10.17
CA ARG A 27 0.13 13.67 9.69
C ARG A 27 -1.09 14.54 10.00
N ALA A 28 -2.29 14.04 9.73
CA ALA A 28 -3.53 14.74 9.99
C ALA A 28 -3.73 15.03 11.48
N LEU A 29 -3.24 14.13 12.35
CA LEU A 29 -3.25 14.29 13.80
C LEU A 29 -2.00 15.01 14.32
N GLN A 30 -1.16 15.57 13.44
CA GLN A 30 0.00 16.41 13.76
C GLN A 30 1.04 15.70 14.65
N PHE A 31 1.20 14.38 14.51
CA PHE A 31 2.12 13.59 15.32
C PHE A 31 1.84 13.66 16.84
N ASP A 32 0.59 13.97 17.22
CA ASP A 32 0.15 14.11 18.61
C ASP A 32 -0.47 12.80 19.11
N MET A 33 0.20 12.17 20.07
CA MET A 33 -0.23 10.89 20.64
C MET A 33 -1.53 11.00 21.44
N ASP A 34 -1.85 12.14 22.04
CA ASP A 34 -3.12 12.33 22.73
C ASP A 34 -4.28 12.37 21.72
N ARG A 35 -4.07 13.04 20.59
CA ARG A 35 -5.06 13.05 19.49
C ARG A 35 -5.25 11.67 18.87
N ILE A 36 -4.17 10.93 18.64
CA ILE A 36 -4.21 9.54 18.15
C ILE A 36 -4.95 8.65 19.15
N ASN A 37 -4.64 8.79 20.44
CA ASN A 37 -5.31 8.04 21.51
C ASN A 37 -6.83 8.27 21.52
N ASN A 38 -7.25 9.53 21.42
CA ASN A 38 -8.65 9.93 21.53
C ASN A 38 -9.46 9.68 20.25
N THR A 39 -8.81 9.72 19.08
CA THR A 39 -9.50 9.61 17.78
C THR A 39 -9.49 8.18 17.24
N VAL A 40 -8.39 7.46 17.43
CA VAL A 40 -8.12 6.19 16.76
C VAL A 40 -8.11 5.05 17.76
N ILE A 41 -7.24 5.14 18.78
CA ILE A 41 -7.04 4.04 19.74
C ILE A 41 -8.29 3.82 20.61
N SER A 42 -9.02 4.90 20.95
CA SER A 42 -10.28 4.86 21.70
C SER A 42 -11.40 4.05 21.03
N ARG A 43 -11.35 3.87 19.71
CA ARG A 43 -12.36 3.14 18.93
C ARG A 43 -12.16 1.63 18.93
N PHE A 44 -11.02 1.14 19.41
CA PHE A 44 -10.75 -0.29 19.49
C PHE A 44 -11.24 -0.85 20.82
N GLU A 45 -11.94 -1.97 20.75
CA GLU A 45 -12.23 -2.79 21.92
C GLU A 45 -11.00 -3.63 22.26
N PHE A 46 -10.37 -3.33 23.38
CA PHE A 46 -9.27 -4.13 23.91
C PHE A 46 -9.82 -5.08 24.97
N LYS A 47 -9.58 -6.39 24.82
CA LYS A 47 -9.68 -7.30 25.96
C LYS A 47 -8.65 -6.89 27.02
N GLU A 48 -8.96 -7.10 28.30
CA GLU A 48 -8.17 -6.58 29.43
C GLU A 48 -6.65 -6.72 29.24
N GLY A 49 -5.93 -5.61 29.45
CA GLY A 49 -4.58 -5.62 30.03
C GLY A 49 -3.38 -6.05 29.17
N ALA A 50 -3.28 -5.66 27.89
CA ALA A 50 -1.98 -5.56 27.16
C ALA A 50 -2.13 -4.95 25.75
N GLY A 51 -3.27 -5.18 25.09
CA GLY A 51 -3.47 -4.82 23.68
C GLY A 51 -3.38 -3.33 23.40
N ARG A 52 -3.87 -2.49 24.33
CA ARG A 52 -3.84 -1.03 24.19
C ARG A 52 -2.40 -0.50 24.16
N LYS A 53 -1.57 -0.92 25.13
CA LYS A 53 -0.17 -0.49 25.22
C LYS A 53 0.60 -0.81 23.93
N VAL A 54 0.43 -2.03 23.42
CA VAL A 54 1.07 -2.46 22.16
C VAL A 54 0.65 -1.59 20.97
N VAL A 55 -0.59 -1.10 20.93
CA VAL A 55 -1.04 -0.19 19.85
C VAL A 55 -0.44 1.21 20.03
N VAL A 56 -0.39 1.72 21.26
CA VAL A 56 0.25 3.00 21.59
C VAL A 56 1.72 2.97 21.19
N ASP A 57 2.48 1.98 21.66
CA ASP A 57 3.92 1.82 21.38
C ASP A 57 4.19 1.71 19.87
N TRP A 58 3.27 1.10 19.10
CA TRP A 58 3.37 1.00 17.64
C TRP A 58 3.22 2.35 16.94
N TYR A 59 2.25 3.18 17.35
CA TYR A 59 2.10 4.53 16.81
C TYR A 59 3.28 5.43 17.20
N GLU A 60 3.77 5.33 18.44
CA GLU A 60 4.96 6.07 18.89
C GLU A 60 6.18 5.70 18.04
N SER A 61 6.39 4.40 17.79
CA SER A 61 7.48 3.92 16.94
C SER A 61 7.36 4.46 15.51
N LEU A 62 6.15 4.51 14.95
CA LEU A 62 5.92 5.06 13.60
C LEU A 62 6.22 6.56 13.55
N ILE A 63 5.78 7.33 14.54
CA ILE A 63 6.06 8.76 14.65
C ILE A 63 7.57 9.01 14.72
N GLU A 64 8.27 8.24 15.54
CA GLU A 64 9.72 8.36 15.69
C GLU A 64 10.45 8.00 14.40
N MET A 65 10.06 6.92 13.73
CA MET A 65 10.60 6.58 12.40
C MET A 65 10.35 7.71 11.40
N MET A 66 9.15 8.30 11.36
CA MET A 66 8.85 9.41 10.44
C MET A 66 9.69 10.66 10.73
N ARG A 67 10.01 10.93 12.01
CA ARG A 67 10.93 12.00 12.43
C ARG A 67 12.35 11.72 11.99
N MET A 68 12.88 10.54 12.32
CA MET A 68 14.25 10.14 12.00
C MET A 68 14.51 10.12 10.50
N GLU A 69 13.53 9.66 9.72
CA GLU A 69 13.62 9.59 8.26
C GLU A 69 13.23 10.91 7.56
N GLN A 70 12.87 11.96 8.30
CA GLN A 70 12.49 13.28 7.79
C GLN A 70 11.31 13.26 6.79
N VAL A 71 10.35 12.35 6.98
CA VAL A 71 9.15 12.19 6.13
C VAL A 71 7.87 12.72 6.78
N MET A 72 8.02 13.63 7.73
CA MET A 72 6.90 14.18 8.49
C MET A 72 5.92 14.97 7.60
N GLU A 73 6.43 15.78 6.67
CA GLU A 73 5.58 16.61 5.81
C GLU A 73 5.10 15.86 4.57
N LYS A 74 5.96 15.05 3.95
CA LYS A 74 5.69 14.37 2.68
C LYS A 74 6.53 13.10 2.53
N GLY A 75 6.13 12.27 1.58
CA GLY A 75 6.80 11.01 1.26
C GLY A 75 6.35 9.85 2.13
N HIS A 76 7.04 8.73 2.02
CA HIS A 76 6.71 7.50 2.74
C HIS A 76 7.91 7.01 3.55
N LEU A 77 7.62 6.32 4.65
CA LEU A 77 8.62 5.61 5.44
C LEU A 77 9.42 4.65 4.55
N GLN A 78 10.70 4.49 4.85
CA GLN A 78 11.61 3.63 4.09
C GLN A 78 11.14 2.18 4.09
N ILE A 79 10.53 1.70 5.18
CA ILE A 79 9.94 0.37 5.24
C ILE A 79 8.84 0.17 4.18
N ASN A 80 8.10 1.22 3.82
CA ASN A 80 7.03 1.16 2.82
C ASN A 80 7.59 1.30 1.41
N LYS A 81 8.59 2.17 1.22
CA LYS A 81 9.35 2.28 -0.04
C LYS A 81 10.00 0.96 -0.42
N ASN A 82 10.60 0.26 0.55
CA ASN A 82 11.21 -1.05 0.32
C ASN A 82 10.18 -2.08 -0.18
N VAL A 83 8.94 -2.04 0.33
CA VAL A 83 7.88 -2.92 -0.19
C VAL A 83 7.55 -2.61 -1.64
N ILE A 84 7.46 -1.33 -2.04
CA ILE A 84 7.30 -0.96 -3.45
C ILE A 84 8.46 -1.51 -4.29
N SER A 85 9.71 -1.29 -3.86
CA SER A 85 10.88 -1.77 -4.58
C SER A 85 10.88 -3.29 -4.78
N GLU A 86 10.53 -4.05 -3.74
CA GLU A 86 10.42 -5.52 -3.85
C GLU A 86 9.32 -5.95 -4.82
N LEU A 87 8.19 -5.24 -4.85
CA LEU A 87 7.10 -5.52 -5.78
C LEU A 87 7.47 -5.15 -7.22
N ASP A 88 8.24 -4.09 -7.42
CA ASP A 88 8.79 -3.70 -8.71
C ASP A 88 9.81 -4.70 -9.25
N GLU A 89 10.72 -5.16 -8.38
CA GLU A 89 11.69 -6.21 -8.74
C GLU A 89 10.99 -7.49 -9.17
N LEU A 90 10.01 -7.94 -8.38
CA LEU A 90 9.18 -9.07 -8.73
C LEU A 90 8.43 -8.84 -10.04
N HIS A 91 7.84 -7.66 -10.23
CA HIS A 91 7.13 -7.33 -11.45
C HIS A 91 8.03 -7.52 -12.68
N VAL A 92 9.27 -7.02 -12.63
CA VAL A 92 10.26 -7.18 -13.71
C VAL A 92 10.61 -8.65 -13.91
N LEU A 93 10.80 -9.44 -12.84
CA LEU A 93 11.10 -10.88 -12.93
C LEU A 93 9.94 -11.67 -13.56
N LEU A 94 8.70 -11.38 -13.18
CA LEU A 94 7.50 -12.02 -13.76
C LEU A 94 7.40 -11.76 -15.27
N LEU A 95 7.65 -10.52 -15.70
CA LEU A 95 7.64 -10.17 -17.11
C LEU A 95 8.75 -10.87 -17.90
N LYS A 96 9.96 -10.90 -17.36
CA LYS A 96 11.14 -11.49 -18.03
C LYS A 96 11.08 -13.01 -18.12
N SER A 97 10.65 -13.67 -17.04
CA SER A 97 10.59 -15.13 -16.98
C SER A 97 9.54 -15.73 -17.92
N GLY A 98 8.43 -15.01 -18.15
CA GLY A 98 7.32 -15.52 -18.95
C GLY A 98 6.55 -16.69 -18.32
N GLN A 99 6.93 -17.11 -17.11
CA GLN A 99 6.39 -18.29 -16.44
C GLN A 99 4.97 -18.10 -15.91
N VAL A 100 4.50 -16.85 -15.83
CA VAL A 100 3.13 -16.52 -15.40
C VAL A 100 2.38 -15.78 -16.53
N PRO A 101 1.94 -16.48 -17.60
CA PRO A 101 1.30 -15.85 -18.76
C PRO A 101 0.06 -15.01 -18.40
N ALA A 102 -0.71 -15.44 -17.40
CA ALA A 102 -1.88 -14.70 -16.92
C ALA A 102 -1.50 -13.32 -16.35
N TYR A 103 -0.36 -13.22 -15.66
CA TYR A 103 0.15 -11.95 -15.16
C TYR A 103 0.59 -11.04 -16.31
N ASN A 104 1.37 -11.57 -17.26
CA ASN A 104 1.85 -10.80 -18.42
C ASN A 104 0.70 -10.30 -19.29
N ALA A 105 -0.29 -11.15 -19.57
CA ALA A 105 -1.49 -10.76 -20.30
C ALA A 105 -2.28 -9.67 -19.58
N LYS A 106 -2.42 -9.78 -18.25
CA LYS A 106 -3.09 -8.76 -17.44
C LYS A 106 -2.31 -7.44 -17.45
N TYR A 107 -0.98 -7.49 -17.36
CA TYR A 107 -0.13 -6.31 -17.42
C TYR A 107 -0.29 -5.56 -18.75
N ILE A 108 -0.23 -6.28 -19.88
CA ILE A 108 -0.44 -5.70 -21.22
C ILE A 108 -1.82 -5.03 -21.31
N HIS A 109 -2.85 -5.65 -20.71
CA HIS A 109 -4.20 -5.08 -20.69
C HIS A 109 -4.29 -3.76 -19.91
N VAL A 110 -3.59 -3.63 -18.77
CA VAL A 110 -3.63 -2.42 -17.94
C VAL A 110 -2.59 -1.37 -18.32
N LEU A 111 -1.58 -1.72 -19.12
CA LEU A 111 -0.50 -0.81 -19.55
C LEU A 111 -1.00 0.52 -20.15
N PRO A 112 -2.06 0.56 -21.00
CA PRO A 112 -2.61 1.83 -21.48
C PRO A 112 -3.14 2.73 -20.34
N LEU A 113 -3.70 2.16 -19.27
CA LEU A 113 -4.17 2.89 -18.10
C LEU A 113 -2.99 3.44 -17.29
N ILE A 114 -1.96 2.62 -17.08
CA ILE A 114 -0.73 3.03 -16.37
C ILE A 114 -0.04 4.18 -17.10
N ASN A 115 0.02 4.12 -18.44
CA ASN A 115 0.55 5.20 -19.26
C ASN A 115 -0.25 6.51 -19.11
N GLN A 116 -1.57 6.44 -18.91
CA GLN A 116 -2.38 7.62 -18.59
C GLN A 116 -2.04 8.19 -17.22
N PHE A 117 -1.84 7.34 -16.21
CA PHE A 117 -1.43 7.78 -14.87
C PHE A 117 -0.07 8.46 -14.92
N ARG A 118 0.90 7.87 -15.63
CA ARG A 118 2.26 8.39 -15.80
C ARG A 118 2.29 9.80 -16.36
N ARG A 119 1.37 10.16 -17.28
CA ARG A 119 1.27 11.52 -17.83
C ARG A 119 0.84 12.58 -16.80
N LYS A 120 0.19 12.17 -15.72
CA LYS A 120 -0.32 13.05 -14.67
C LYS A 120 0.53 13.03 -13.39
N ALA A 121 1.50 12.12 -13.31
CA ALA A 121 2.29 11.88 -12.12
C ALA A 121 3.68 12.53 -12.21
N GLU A 122 4.40 12.55 -11.09
CA GLU A 122 5.79 12.97 -11.05
C GLU A 122 6.68 12.05 -11.90
N THR A 123 7.80 12.59 -12.38
CA THR A 123 8.76 11.81 -13.17
C THR A 123 9.48 10.80 -12.28
N GLY A 124 9.77 9.61 -12.83
CA GLY A 124 10.57 8.59 -12.16
C GLY A 124 9.80 7.51 -11.40
N LEU A 125 8.46 7.61 -11.30
CA LEU A 125 7.66 6.56 -10.66
C LEU A 125 7.61 5.28 -11.48
N SER A 126 7.64 4.13 -10.80
CA SER A 126 7.46 2.80 -11.40
C SER A 126 6.00 2.53 -11.77
N ASP A 127 5.76 1.51 -12.60
CA ASP A 127 4.39 1.12 -12.98
C ASP A 127 3.58 0.61 -11.77
N ILE A 128 4.24 -0.08 -10.84
CA ILE A 128 3.60 -0.56 -9.61
C ILE A 128 3.27 0.61 -8.69
N GLU A 129 4.21 1.53 -8.49
CA GLU A 129 3.98 2.72 -7.66
C GLU A 129 2.84 3.58 -8.21
N LEU A 130 2.76 3.76 -9.54
CA LEU A 130 1.63 4.43 -10.19
C LEU A 130 0.30 3.75 -9.90
N CYS A 131 0.25 2.41 -9.89
CA CYS A 131 -0.96 1.66 -9.55
C CYS A 131 -1.36 1.85 -8.08
N PHE A 132 -0.40 1.85 -7.15
CA PHE A 132 -0.66 2.12 -5.74
C PHE A 132 -1.15 3.56 -5.51
N ASN A 133 -0.48 4.55 -6.12
CA ASN A 133 -0.91 5.95 -6.07
C ASN A 133 -2.33 6.14 -6.58
N PHE A 134 -2.68 5.46 -7.68
CA PHE A 134 -4.05 5.49 -8.19
C PHE A 134 -5.06 4.87 -7.21
N GLN A 135 -4.82 3.64 -6.72
CA GLN A 135 -5.73 3.01 -5.76
C GLN A 135 -5.88 3.82 -4.47
N TYR A 136 -4.78 4.39 -3.97
CA TYR A 136 -4.78 5.24 -2.79
C TYR A 136 -5.55 6.54 -3.04
N GLY A 137 -5.37 7.17 -4.21
CA GLY A 137 -6.16 8.33 -4.62
C GLY A 137 -7.66 8.06 -4.64
N ILE A 138 -8.08 6.90 -5.16
CA ILE A 138 -9.50 6.48 -5.12
C ILE A 138 -10.00 6.30 -3.69
N LEU A 139 -9.18 5.71 -2.81
CA LEU A 139 -9.52 5.56 -1.40
C LEU A 139 -9.71 6.92 -0.72
N MET A 140 -8.86 7.90 -1.00
CA MET A 140 -9.00 9.27 -0.48
C MET A 140 -10.29 9.94 -0.98
N LEU A 141 -10.61 9.83 -2.27
CA LEU A 141 -11.86 10.35 -2.83
C LEU A 141 -13.10 9.73 -2.16
N ARG A 142 -13.06 8.43 -1.85
CA ARG A 142 -14.16 7.77 -1.12
C ARG A 142 -14.31 8.30 0.30
N LEU A 143 -13.22 8.52 1.01
CA LEU A 143 -13.24 9.11 2.36
C LEU A 143 -13.82 10.53 2.34
N GLN A 144 -13.53 11.29 1.29
CA GLN A 144 -14.09 12.63 1.05
C GLN A 144 -15.54 12.60 0.55
N LYS A 145 -16.14 11.42 0.34
CA LYS A 145 -17.46 11.22 -0.27
C LYS A 145 -17.61 11.88 -1.65
N SER A 146 -16.50 12.01 -2.38
CA SER A 146 -16.50 12.56 -3.73
C SER A 146 -17.18 11.59 -4.70
N VAL A 147 -17.82 12.14 -5.73
CA VAL A 147 -18.45 11.34 -6.79
C VAL A 147 -17.35 10.70 -7.64
N ILE A 148 -17.35 9.36 -7.70
CA ILE A 148 -16.46 8.59 -8.58
C ILE A 148 -17.25 8.21 -9.83
N THR A 149 -16.73 8.56 -10.99
CA THR A 149 -17.42 8.25 -12.26
C THR A 149 -17.38 6.73 -12.53
N PRO A 150 -18.36 6.18 -13.25
CA PRO A 150 -18.37 4.76 -13.61
C PRO A 150 -17.10 4.32 -14.36
N GLU A 151 -16.54 5.20 -15.20
CA GLU A 151 -15.28 4.95 -15.91
C GLU A 151 -14.08 4.84 -14.95
N THR A 152 -14.02 5.71 -13.95
CA THR A 152 -12.98 5.68 -12.91
C THR A 152 -13.11 4.43 -12.07
N GLU A 153 -14.33 4.02 -11.73
CA GLU A 153 -14.59 2.78 -10.98
C GLU A 153 -14.18 1.54 -11.79
N LYS A 154 -14.48 1.50 -13.09
CA LYS A 154 -14.01 0.43 -13.98
C LYS A 154 -12.48 0.37 -14.04
N THR A 155 -11.83 1.53 -14.13
CA THR A 155 -10.37 1.64 -14.09
C THR A 155 -9.81 1.12 -12.76
N ARG A 156 -10.43 1.50 -11.64
CA ARG A 156 -10.11 0.99 -10.29
C ARG A 156 -10.19 -0.53 -10.23
N GLU A 157 -11.25 -1.14 -10.76
CA GLU A 157 -11.41 -2.59 -10.79
C GLU A 157 -10.33 -3.29 -11.61
N GLU A 158 -9.99 -2.76 -12.79
CA GLU A 158 -8.97 -3.37 -13.65
C GLU A 158 -7.57 -3.33 -13.03
N ILE A 159 -7.20 -2.20 -12.42
CA ILE A 159 -5.95 -2.05 -11.66
C ILE A 159 -5.96 -2.93 -10.41
N SER A 160 -7.10 -3.00 -9.69
CA SER A 160 -7.23 -3.86 -8.51
C SER A 160 -7.02 -5.34 -8.85
N LYS A 161 -7.62 -5.83 -9.94
CA LYS A 161 -7.39 -7.21 -10.42
C LYS A 161 -5.92 -7.46 -10.76
N PHE A 162 -5.23 -6.49 -11.36
CA PHE A 162 -3.81 -6.59 -11.64
C PHE A 162 -2.97 -6.68 -10.35
N MET A 163 -3.23 -5.80 -9.37
CA MET A 163 -2.54 -5.81 -8.08
C MET A 163 -2.78 -7.09 -7.28
N VAL A 164 -3.99 -7.68 -7.36
CA VAL A 164 -4.26 -8.99 -6.74
C VAL A 164 -3.37 -10.09 -7.34
N LEU A 165 -3.16 -10.09 -8.66
CA LEU A 165 -2.23 -11.05 -9.28
C LEU A 165 -0.80 -10.80 -8.83
N LEU A 166 -0.37 -9.53 -8.74
CA LEU A 166 0.96 -9.19 -8.24
C LEU A 166 1.16 -9.71 -6.80
N ALA A 167 0.23 -9.40 -5.89
CA ALA A 167 0.29 -9.82 -4.49
C ALA A 167 0.32 -11.35 -4.36
N LYS A 168 -0.50 -12.06 -5.15
CA LYS A 168 -0.51 -13.53 -5.15
C LYS A 168 0.85 -14.10 -5.57
N ASN A 169 1.43 -13.59 -6.66
CA ASN A 169 2.74 -14.05 -7.13
C ASN A 169 3.86 -13.66 -6.16
N TYR A 170 3.74 -12.53 -5.45
CA TYR A 170 4.69 -12.13 -4.43
C TYR A 170 4.76 -13.15 -3.29
N HIS A 171 3.62 -13.60 -2.79
CA HIS A 171 3.60 -14.61 -1.74
C HIS A 171 4.15 -15.96 -2.22
N ALA A 172 3.79 -16.40 -3.43
CA ALA A 172 4.34 -17.62 -4.00
C ALA A 172 5.88 -17.54 -4.17
N TRP A 173 6.39 -16.41 -4.67
CA TRP A 173 7.83 -16.17 -4.81
C TRP A 173 8.55 -16.15 -3.46
N LYS A 174 8.02 -15.44 -2.47
CA LYS A 174 8.61 -15.38 -1.11
C LYS A 174 8.61 -16.72 -0.38
N ASN A 175 7.64 -17.58 -0.66
CA ASN A 175 7.56 -18.92 -0.09
C ASN A 175 8.43 -19.96 -0.85
N GLY A 176 9.05 -19.58 -1.97
CA GLY A 176 9.79 -20.51 -2.84
C GLY A 176 8.89 -21.43 -3.67
N GLU A 177 7.60 -21.13 -3.77
CA GLU A 177 6.62 -21.87 -4.59
C GLU A 177 6.65 -21.45 -6.07
N LEU A 178 7.26 -20.30 -6.36
CA LEU A 178 7.42 -19.76 -7.70
C LEU A 178 8.90 -19.44 -7.95
N ASP A 179 9.54 -20.26 -8.78
CA ASP A 179 10.90 -20.03 -9.25
C ASP A 179 10.87 -19.19 -10.53
N LEU A 180 11.54 -18.05 -10.54
CA LEU A 180 11.57 -17.11 -11.66
C LEU A 180 12.97 -16.99 -12.29
N GLN A 181 13.90 -17.86 -11.89
CA GLN A 181 15.23 -17.98 -12.48
C GLN A 181 15.23 -18.82 -13.77
#